data_AF-A0AA40CWR8-F1
#
_entry.id   AF-A0AA40CWR8-F1
#
_cell.length_a   1.000
_cell.length_b   1.000
_cell.length_c   1.000
_cell.angle_alpha   90.00
_cell.angle_beta   90.00
_cell.angle_gamma   90.00
#
_symmetry.space_group_name_H-M   'P 1'
#
loop_
_entity.id
_entity.type
_entity.pdbx_description
1 polymer ?
#
loop_
_entity_poly.entity_id
_entity_poly.type
_entity_poly.pdbx_seq_one_letter_code
_entity_poly.pdbx_strand_id
1 'polypeptide(L)'
;MATSNNPAPTSTLYPKILSDIRSFLRYLSKHGAPAPLHMTGTVKLHGTHADMRIDLSIGGRANATVTPQSRNNTTLTRGARDNYDFAAFCAAQHGAIVALAERACARWRELHHPASDDDSPMNEDVILAGEWIGSGVQKKPHTAVRDLSPRLFVLCGVRICGVWEHIERYADIADEGARLYNISRGGFFRVPFALDEVSDGAAPAAAAAATFLAEARRLTAEVYARCPFGAALGVEGPGEGIVWNPSPDQGVPNVPDLWLKTKGEDFDGMSKKGPKENAVAKDGDKKKVVEAFVGRACHERRLEQGWDYLREMGVERNTKGIQTFLSWVTRDIEVEEKEEIAELNLGTDWKIAVTRMARTWYLAQVEKGARDNAAD
;
A
#
# COMPACT_ATOMS: atom_id res chain seq x y z
N MET A 1 -28.74 9.97 -31.07
CA MET A 1 -27.71 8.93 -30.86
C MET A 1 -26.91 9.34 -29.63
N ALA A 2 -27.25 8.77 -28.47
CA ALA A 2 -26.54 9.06 -27.22
C ALA A 2 -25.25 8.24 -27.22
N THR A 3 -24.11 8.92 -27.22
CA THR A 3 -22.80 8.29 -27.03
C THR A 3 -22.69 7.80 -25.60
N SER A 4 -22.76 6.48 -25.42
CA SER A 4 -22.44 5.82 -24.16
C SER A 4 -20.96 6.06 -23.86
N ASN A 5 -20.67 7.05 -23.01
CA ASN A 5 -19.40 7.13 -22.32
C ASN A 5 -19.34 5.96 -21.34
N ASN A 6 -18.87 4.80 -21.80
CA ASN A 6 -18.47 3.73 -20.88
C ASN A 6 -17.32 4.31 -20.02
N PRO A 7 -17.49 4.46 -18.70
CA PRO A 7 -16.37 4.82 -17.85
C PRO A 7 -15.31 3.72 -18.01
N ALA A 8 -14.04 4.12 -18.18
CA ALA A 8 -12.94 3.18 -18.21
C ALA A 8 -13.02 2.25 -16.99
N PRO A 9 -12.78 0.93 -17.13
CA PRO A 9 -12.88 0.01 -16.01
C PRO A 9 -11.97 0.49 -14.88
N THR A 10 -12.57 0.80 -13.73
CA THR A 10 -11.82 1.16 -12.53
C THR A 10 -11.00 -0.05 -12.12
N SER A 11 -9.67 0.11 -12.01
CA SER A 11 -8.77 -0.95 -11.58
C SER A 11 -9.28 -1.65 -10.31
N THR A 12 -9.15 -2.96 -10.25
CA THR A 12 -9.41 -3.74 -9.03
C THR A 12 -8.21 -3.76 -8.09
N LEU A 13 -7.01 -3.44 -8.57
CA LEU A 13 -5.80 -3.40 -7.77
C LEU A 13 -5.83 -2.32 -6.69
N TYR A 14 -5.35 -2.65 -5.50
CA TYR A 14 -5.26 -1.72 -4.38
C TYR A 14 -4.39 -0.49 -4.70
N PRO A 15 -4.89 0.73 -4.43
CA PRO A 15 -4.16 1.97 -4.66
C PRO A 15 -2.82 2.05 -3.90
N LYS A 16 -1.85 2.78 -4.47
CA LYS A 16 -0.57 3.01 -3.80
C LYS A 16 -0.75 4.07 -2.71
N ILE A 17 -0.39 3.74 -1.47
CA ILE A 17 -0.39 4.69 -0.35
C ILE A 17 0.89 5.51 -0.41
N LEU A 18 0.77 6.83 -0.33
CA LEU A 18 1.88 7.77 -0.42
C LEU A 18 2.42 8.10 0.98
N SER A 19 3.72 8.41 1.09
CA SER A 19 4.33 8.95 2.31
C SER A 19 4.29 10.47 2.38
N ASP A 20 3.93 11.11 1.27
CA ASP A 20 3.93 12.56 1.12
C ASP A 20 2.54 13.15 1.42
N ILE A 21 2.49 14.02 2.42
CA ILE A 21 1.25 14.66 2.87
C ILE A 21 0.71 15.71 1.88
N ARG A 22 1.50 16.17 0.91
CA ARG A 22 1.09 17.23 -0.02
C ARG A 22 -0.11 16.84 -0.87
N SER A 23 -0.22 15.57 -1.28
CA SER A 23 -1.40 15.06 -2.00
C SER A 23 -2.67 15.15 -1.15
N PHE A 24 -2.56 14.76 0.13
CA PHE A 24 -3.63 14.87 1.11
C PHE A 24 -4.06 16.33 1.27
N LEU A 25 -3.11 17.26 1.47
CA LEU A 25 -3.40 18.69 1.62
C LEU A 25 -4.09 19.30 0.39
N ARG A 26 -3.67 18.91 -0.82
CA ARG A 26 -4.33 19.36 -2.05
C ARG A 26 -5.75 18.85 -2.16
N TYR A 27 -6.00 17.60 -1.77
CA TYR A 27 -7.36 17.07 -1.76
C TYR A 27 -8.24 17.93 -0.85
N LEU A 28 -7.80 18.15 0.40
CA LEU A 28 -8.55 18.97 1.35
C LEU A 28 -8.75 20.42 0.86
N SER A 29 -7.72 21.03 0.27
CA SER A 29 -7.82 22.38 -0.30
C SER A 29 -8.85 22.47 -1.43
N LYS A 30 -9.02 21.40 -2.22
CA LYS A 30 -9.94 21.37 -3.35
C LYS A 30 -11.38 21.04 -2.94
N HIS A 31 -11.54 20.15 -1.97
CA HIS A 31 -12.84 19.56 -1.61
C HIS A 31 -13.40 20.08 -0.29
N GLY A 32 -12.62 20.84 0.47
CA GLY A 32 -12.93 21.20 1.84
C GLY A 32 -12.68 20.04 2.81
N ALA A 33 -12.67 20.36 4.09
CA ALA A 33 -12.60 19.40 5.17
C ALA A 33 -13.39 19.93 6.37
N PRO A 34 -14.02 19.05 7.17
CA PRO A 34 -14.57 19.44 8.45
C PRO A 34 -13.45 19.76 9.45
N ALA A 35 -13.72 20.71 10.32
CA ALA A 35 -12.93 20.98 11.52
C ALA A 35 -13.78 20.61 12.75
N PRO A 36 -13.32 19.72 13.65
CA PRO A 36 -12.02 19.04 13.64
C PRO A 36 -11.97 17.77 12.77
N LEU A 37 -10.86 17.57 12.06
CA LEU A 37 -10.54 16.32 11.36
C LEU A 37 -9.69 15.42 12.27
N HIS A 38 -9.89 14.10 12.21
CA HIS A 38 -9.09 13.12 12.95
C HIS A 38 -8.59 12.05 11.99
N MET A 39 -7.39 11.54 12.23
CA MET A 39 -6.81 10.44 11.47
C MET A 39 -6.80 9.18 12.33
N THR A 40 -7.34 8.08 11.79
CA THR A 40 -7.17 6.73 12.35
C THR A 40 -5.96 6.08 11.68
N GLY A 41 -5.07 5.51 12.49
CA GLY A 41 -3.91 4.75 12.05
C GLY A 41 -4.03 3.26 12.34
N THR A 42 -3.53 2.41 11.45
CA THR A 42 -3.33 0.97 11.67
C THR A 42 -1.88 0.59 11.43
N VAL A 43 -1.43 -0.51 12.03
CA VAL A 43 -0.05 -0.99 11.83
C VAL A 43 0.20 -1.23 10.33
N LYS A 44 1.26 -0.64 9.79
CA LYS A 44 1.78 -1.03 8.49
C LYS A 44 2.56 -2.34 8.66
N LEU A 45 2.10 -3.40 8.01
CA LEU A 45 2.76 -4.69 8.01
C LEU A 45 3.78 -4.78 6.87
N HIS A 46 4.86 -5.52 7.13
CA HIS A 46 5.92 -5.80 6.15
C HIS A 46 5.82 -7.23 5.65
N GLY A 47 4.98 -7.44 4.65
CA GLY A 47 4.79 -8.71 3.95
C GLY A 47 4.78 -8.47 2.44
N THR A 48 3.86 -9.11 1.74
CA THR A 48 3.50 -8.74 0.37
C THR A 48 2.04 -8.36 0.31
N HIS A 49 1.74 -7.33 -0.46
CA HIS A 49 0.35 -6.95 -0.77
C HIS A 49 -0.37 -8.14 -1.39
N ALA A 50 -1.59 -8.40 -0.91
CA ALA A 50 -2.41 -9.52 -1.34
C ALA A 50 -3.88 -9.12 -1.24
N ASP A 51 -4.64 -9.28 -2.32
CA ASP A 51 -6.08 -9.02 -2.32
C ASP A 51 -6.84 -10.29 -2.71
N MET A 52 -8.05 -10.43 -2.19
CA MET A 52 -9.01 -11.41 -2.68
C MET A 52 -10.15 -10.61 -3.30
N ARG A 53 -10.41 -10.82 -4.59
CA ARG A 53 -11.61 -10.33 -5.26
C ARG A 53 -12.64 -11.46 -5.26
N ILE A 54 -13.78 -11.22 -4.63
CA ILE A 54 -14.86 -12.18 -4.48
C ILE A 54 -16.05 -11.69 -5.30
N ASP A 55 -16.49 -12.52 -6.24
CA ASP A 55 -17.72 -12.29 -6.96
C ASP A 55 -18.84 -13.14 -6.33
N LEU A 56 -19.81 -12.47 -5.72
CA LEU A 56 -20.98 -13.09 -5.08
C LEU A 56 -22.23 -13.07 -5.99
N SER A 57 -22.13 -12.59 -7.23
CA SER A 57 -23.27 -12.34 -8.13
C SER A 57 -24.03 -13.58 -8.59
N ILE A 58 -23.34 -14.72 -8.77
CA ILE A 58 -23.94 -15.91 -9.37
C ILE A 58 -24.10 -16.98 -8.30
N GLY A 59 -25.36 -17.31 -7.97
CA GLY A 59 -25.72 -18.60 -7.35
C GLY A 59 -25.32 -18.83 -5.89
N GLY A 60 -25.12 -17.77 -5.10
CA GLY A 60 -24.82 -17.85 -3.67
C GLY A 60 -23.46 -18.48 -3.33
N ARG A 61 -23.23 -18.78 -2.04
CA ARG A 61 -21.94 -19.27 -1.50
C ARG A 61 -21.27 -20.39 -2.30
N ALA A 62 -22.07 -21.30 -2.88
CA ALA A 62 -21.57 -22.46 -3.62
C ALA A 62 -20.92 -22.12 -4.98
N ASN A 63 -21.25 -20.96 -5.54
CA ASN A 63 -20.83 -20.53 -6.87
C ASN A 63 -19.96 -19.27 -6.86
N ALA A 64 -19.69 -18.72 -5.67
CA ALA A 64 -18.82 -17.56 -5.50
C ALA A 64 -17.41 -17.83 -6.04
N THR A 65 -16.88 -16.89 -6.82
CA THR A 65 -15.50 -16.99 -7.32
C THR A 65 -14.57 -16.18 -6.44
N VAL A 66 -13.40 -16.74 -6.12
CA VAL A 66 -12.33 -16.03 -5.39
C VAL A 66 -11.13 -15.90 -6.31
N THR A 67 -10.83 -14.67 -6.72
CA THR A 67 -9.68 -14.34 -7.56
C THR A 67 -8.59 -13.71 -6.70
N PRO A 68 -7.50 -14.42 -6.39
CA PRO A 68 -6.37 -13.85 -5.67
C PRO A 68 -5.62 -12.85 -6.55
N GLN A 69 -5.24 -11.72 -5.96
CA GLN A 69 -4.48 -10.64 -6.60
C GLN A 69 -3.26 -10.28 -5.74
N SER A 70 -2.29 -9.66 -6.38
CA SER A 70 -1.11 -9.06 -5.76
C SER A 70 -1.09 -7.56 -6.04
N ARG A 71 -0.03 -6.85 -5.65
CA ARG A 71 0.10 -5.42 -5.96
C ARG A 71 0.02 -5.14 -7.47
N ASN A 72 0.56 -6.03 -8.29
CA ASN A 72 0.77 -5.76 -9.71
C ASN A 72 0.01 -6.71 -10.64
N ASN A 73 -0.48 -7.85 -10.14
CA ASN A 73 -1.19 -8.84 -10.94
C ASN A 73 -2.61 -9.06 -10.42
N THR A 74 -3.60 -8.82 -11.29
CA THR A 74 -5.05 -8.97 -11.02
C THR A 74 -5.50 -10.42 -10.92
N THR A 75 -4.66 -11.38 -11.33
CA THR A 75 -4.98 -12.80 -11.33
C THR A 75 -3.74 -13.63 -11.04
N LEU A 76 -3.61 -14.06 -9.79
CA LEU A 76 -2.62 -15.05 -9.37
C LEU A 76 -3.14 -16.46 -9.64
N THR A 77 -2.24 -17.37 -10.01
CA THR A 77 -2.59 -18.75 -10.31
C THR A 77 -1.62 -19.71 -9.63
N ARG A 78 -2.15 -20.80 -9.08
CA ARG A 78 -1.34 -21.85 -8.45
C ARG A 78 -0.30 -22.38 -9.44
N GLY A 79 0.93 -22.54 -8.98
CA GLY A 79 2.04 -23.17 -9.73
C GLY A 79 2.67 -22.34 -10.86
N ALA A 80 1.95 -21.38 -11.46
CA ALA A 80 2.47 -20.56 -12.55
C ALA A 80 2.79 -19.11 -12.14
N ARG A 81 1.85 -18.45 -11.44
CA ARG A 81 1.98 -17.06 -10.99
C ARG A 81 1.49 -16.93 -9.56
N ASP A 82 1.98 -17.81 -8.70
CA ASP A 82 1.68 -17.74 -7.27
C ASP A 82 2.63 -16.72 -6.61
N ASN A 83 2.13 -15.99 -5.63
CA ASN A 83 2.91 -15.02 -4.87
C ASN A 83 3.08 -15.55 -3.44
N TYR A 84 4.15 -16.31 -3.21
CA TYR A 84 4.45 -16.93 -1.92
C TYR A 84 3.34 -17.84 -1.38
N ASP A 85 2.78 -18.68 -2.26
CA ASP A 85 1.70 -19.64 -1.99
C ASP A 85 0.35 -19.00 -1.61
N PHE A 86 0.17 -17.70 -1.87
CA PHE A 86 -1.08 -17.01 -1.60
C PHE A 86 -2.24 -17.52 -2.47
N ALA A 87 -2.01 -17.84 -3.75
CA ALA A 87 -3.06 -18.40 -4.60
C ALA A 87 -3.43 -19.82 -4.15
N ALA A 88 -2.45 -20.62 -3.73
CA ALA A 88 -2.69 -21.92 -3.10
C ALA A 88 -3.48 -21.80 -1.80
N PHE A 89 -3.16 -20.81 -0.96
CA PHE A 89 -3.90 -20.51 0.27
C PHE A 89 -5.37 -20.16 -0.03
N CYS A 90 -5.62 -19.29 -1.00
CA CYS A 90 -6.98 -18.88 -1.35
C CYS A 90 -7.83 -20.06 -1.86
N ALA A 91 -7.24 -20.95 -2.65
CA ALA A 91 -7.92 -22.16 -3.09
C ALA A 91 -8.26 -23.10 -1.91
N ALA A 92 -7.35 -23.25 -0.95
CA ALA A 92 -7.55 -24.11 0.21
C ALA A 92 -8.57 -23.52 1.21
N GLN A 93 -8.66 -22.19 1.31
CA GLN A 93 -9.54 -21.48 2.25
C GLN A 93 -10.79 -20.88 1.59
N HIS A 94 -11.13 -21.31 0.36
CA HIS A 94 -12.20 -20.72 -0.44
C HIS A 94 -13.50 -20.52 0.35
N GLY A 95 -13.99 -21.57 1.02
CA GLY A 95 -15.24 -21.49 1.78
C GLY A 95 -15.21 -20.53 2.97
N ALA A 96 -14.06 -20.35 3.61
CA ALA A 96 -13.88 -19.39 4.71
C ALA A 96 -13.77 -17.95 4.18
N ILE A 97 -13.09 -17.74 3.05
CA ILE A 97 -12.97 -16.45 2.38
C ILE A 97 -14.34 -15.95 1.93
N VAL A 98 -15.15 -16.82 1.30
CA VAL A 98 -16.51 -16.45 0.87
C VAL A 98 -17.38 -16.08 2.07
N ALA A 99 -17.33 -16.84 3.17
CA ALA A 99 -18.08 -16.50 4.38
C ALA A 99 -17.61 -15.19 5.03
N LEU A 100 -16.31 -14.89 4.96
CA LEU A 100 -15.76 -13.62 5.43
C LEU A 100 -16.27 -12.45 4.58
N ALA A 101 -16.32 -12.60 3.25
CA ALA A 101 -16.89 -11.62 2.34
C ALA A 101 -18.39 -11.39 2.61
N GLU A 102 -19.18 -12.46 2.79
CA GLU A 102 -20.61 -12.37 3.14
C GLU A 102 -20.84 -11.57 4.43
N ARG A 103 -20.00 -11.77 5.46
CA ARG A 103 -20.06 -10.96 6.69
C ARG A 103 -19.69 -9.50 6.47
N ALA A 104 -18.71 -9.22 5.61
CA ALA A 104 -18.37 -7.85 5.23
C ALA A 104 -19.54 -7.17 4.49
N CYS A 105 -20.20 -7.87 3.57
CA CYS A 105 -21.41 -7.40 2.88
C CYS A 105 -22.56 -7.13 3.87
N ALA A 106 -22.80 -8.05 4.81
CA ALA A 106 -23.82 -7.86 5.84
C ALA A 106 -23.55 -6.60 6.68
N ARG A 107 -22.31 -6.41 7.15
CA ARG A 107 -21.90 -5.18 7.86
C ARG A 107 -22.08 -3.93 6.99
N TRP A 108 -21.74 -4.01 5.71
CA TRP A 108 -21.93 -2.89 4.79
C TRP A 108 -23.41 -2.49 4.69
N ARG A 109 -24.33 -3.45 4.60
CA ARG A 109 -25.78 -3.18 4.60
C ARG A 109 -26.25 -2.54 5.91
N GLU A 110 -25.77 -3.02 7.06
CA GLU A 110 -26.07 -2.42 8.37
C GLU A 110 -25.64 -0.94 8.43
N LEU A 111 -24.49 -0.60 7.86
CA LEU A 111 -23.91 0.75 7.92
C LEU A 111 -24.53 1.73 6.92
N HIS A 112 -24.89 1.26 5.72
CA HIS A 112 -25.27 2.15 4.61
C HIS A 112 -26.74 2.03 4.22
N HIS A 113 -27.42 0.92 4.54
CA HIS A 113 -28.77 0.60 4.06
C HIS A 113 -29.69 0.17 5.23
N PRO A 114 -29.98 1.03 6.23
CA PRO A 114 -30.67 0.57 7.44
C PRO A 114 -32.18 0.28 7.27
N ALA A 115 -32.82 0.58 6.13
CA ALA A 115 -34.29 0.66 6.10
C ALA A 115 -35.01 0.60 4.73
N SER A 116 -34.54 -0.15 3.72
CA SER A 116 -35.34 -0.35 2.49
C SER A 116 -35.47 -1.82 2.12
N ASP A 117 -36.72 -2.26 1.89
CA ASP A 117 -37.14 -3.60 1.43
C ASP A 117 -36.69 -3.93 -0.02
N ASP A 118 -35.65 -3.27 -0.55
CA ASP A 118 -35.07 -3.61 -1.84
C ASP A 118 -34.13 -4.80 -1.67
N ASP A 119 -34.74 -5.99 -1.66
CA ASP A 119 -34.10 -7.32 -1.65
C ASP A 119 -33.36 -7.64 -2.98
N SER A 120 -33.14 -6.65 -3.85
CA SER A 120 -32.40 -6.87 -5.09
C SER A 120 -31.01 -7.41 -4.75
N PRO A 121 -30.65 -8.61 -5.25
CA PRO A 121 -29.35 -9.19 -5.00
C PRO A 121 -28.32 -8.27 -5.64
N MET A 122 -27.64 -7.48 -4.81
CA MET A 122 -26.49 -6.76 -5.29
C MET A 122 -25.49 -7.79 -5.81
N ASN A 123 -25.12 -7.67 -7.08
CA ASN A 123 -23.93 -8.30 -7.62
C ASN A 123 -22.71 -7.67 -6.95
N GLU A 124 -22.41 -8.09 -5.72
CA GLU A 124 -21.37 -7.49 -4.90
C GLU A 124 -20.02 -8.09 -5.34
N ASP A 125 -19.32 -7.33 -6.19
CA ASP A 125 -17.87 -7.47 -6.34
C ASP A 125 -17.22 -6.91 -5.06
N VAL A 126 -16.68 -7.81 -4.24
CA VAL A 126 -16.06 -7.50 -2.96
C VAL A 126 -14.57 -7.65 -3.10
N ILE A 127 -13.80 -6.68 -2.60
CA ILE A 127 -12.36 -6.83 -2.46
C ILE A 127 -12.00 -6.82 -0.99
N LEU A 128 -11.46 -7.94 -0.51
CA LEU A 128 -10.80 -8.04 0.77
C LEU A 128 -9.31 -7.77 0.53
N ALA A 129 -8.87 -6.55 0.83
CA ALA A 129 -7.52 -6.10 0.60
C ALA A 129 -6.65 -6.25 1.83
N GLY A 130 -5.43 -6.74 1.68
CA GLY A 130 -4.63 -7.11 2.84
C GLY A 130 -3.14 -7.29 2.58
N GLU A 131 -2.49 -7.79 3.63
CA GLU A 131 -1.09 -8.16 3.62
C GLU A 131 -0.95 -9.67 3.86
N TRP A 132 -0.20 -10.35 2.99
CA TRP A 132 0.25 -11.72 3.22
C TRP A 132 1.59 -11.68 3.96
N ILE A 133 1.60 -12.21 5.18
CA ILE A 133 2.73 -12.09 6.12
C ILE A 133 3.21 -13.44 6.61
N GLY A 134 4.42 -13.47 7.17
CA GLY A 134 5.02 -14.65 7.77
C GLY A 134 6.34 -15.07 7.14
N SER A 135 6.83 -16.21 7.59
CA SER A 135 8.14 -16.74 7.22
C SER A 135 8.31 -16.90 5.70
N GLY A 136 9.46 -16.43 5.21
CA GLY A 136 9.86 -16.52 3.80
C GLY A 136 9.19 -15.53 2.85
N VAL A 137 8.28 -14.65 3.31
CA VAL A 137 7.66 -13.62 2.45
C VAL A 137 8.60 -12.44 2.23
N GLN A 138 9.17 -11.88 3.31
CA GLN A 138 10.11 -10.76 3.25
C GLN A 138 11.46 -11.15 3.83
N LYS A 139 12.55 -10.74 3.17
CA LYS A 139 13.92 -11.06 3.60
C LYS A 139 14.50 -10.01 4.56
N LYS A 140 14.40 -8.72 4.22
CA LYS A 140 14.93 -7.59 5.00
C LYS A 140 14.05 -6.35 4.82
N PRO A 141 14.09 -5.38 5.74
CA PRO A 141 14.59 -5.52 7.12
C PRO A 141 13.78 -6.58 7.89
N HIS A 142 14.29 -7.00 9.05
CA HIS A 142 13.52 -7.89 9.92
C HIS A 142 12.36 -7.12 10.56
N THR A 143 11.19 -7.74 10.61
CA THR A 143 10.02 -7.32 11.39
C THR A 143 9.48 -8.51 12.17
N ALA A 144 8.78 -8.26 13.28
CA ALA A 144 8.19 -9.31 14.12
C ALA A 144 7.34 -10.29 13.31
N VAL A 145 6.55 -9.79 12.36
CA VAL A 145 5.64 -10.59 11.55
C VAL A 145 6.33 -11.57 10.61
N ARG A 146 7.64 -11.41 10.37
CA ARG A 146 8.44 -12.35 9.57
C ARG A 146 8.60 -13.70 10.27
N ASP A 147 8.48 -13.74 11.59
CA ASP A 147 8.68 -14.95 12.38
C ASP A 147 7.40 -15.76 12.57
N LEU A 148 6.27 -15.26 12.05
CA LEU A 148 5.01 -15.98 12.06
C LEU A 148 5.07 -17.20 11.11
N SER A 149 4.74 -18.36 11.67
CA SER A 149 4.55 -19.60 10.93
C SER A 149 3.32 -20.33 11.52
N PRO A 150 2.35 -20.73 10.68
CA PRO A 150 2.32 -20.58 9.23
C PRO A 150 2.08 -19.13 8.77
N ARG A 151 2.22 -18.87 7.46
CA ARG A 151 1.85 -17.58 6.85
C ARG A 151 0.36 -17.28 7.03
N LEU A 152 0.03 -16.00 7.16
CA LEU A 152 -1.30 -15.49 7.47
C LEU A 152 -1.70 -14.40 6.49
N PHE A 153 -3.00 -14.27 6.23
CA PHE A 153 -3.56 -13.11 5.55
C PHE A 153 -4.11 -12.13 6.58
N VAL A 154 -3.81 -10.85 6.44
CA VAL A 154 -4.33 -9.79 7.31
C VAL A 154 -5.13 -8.79 6.49
N LEU A 155 -6.42 -8.69 6.78
CA LEU A 155 -7.34 -7.73 6.17
C LEU A 155 -6.98 -6.31 6.63
N CYS A 156 -6.62 -5.46 5.67
CA CYS A 156 -6.23 -4.07 5.87
C CYS A 156 -7.21 -3.08 5.24
N GLY A 157 -8.07 -3.53 4.32
CA GLY A 157 -9.08 -2.71 3.67
C GLY A 157 -10.19 -3.56 3.05
N VAL A 158 -11.36 -2.97 2.90
CA VAL A 158 -12.52 -3.60 2.27
C VAL A 158 -13.03 -2.66 1.19
N ARG A 159 -13.29 -3.20 -0.01
CA ARG A 159 -13.98 -2.48 -1.08
C ARG A 159 -15.27 -3.20 -1.40
N ILE A 160 -16.39 -2.51 -1.28
CA ILE A 160 -17.72 -3.04 -1.60
C ILE A 160 -18.39 -2.03 -2.52
N CYS A 161 -19.01 -2.52 -3.60
CA CYS A 161 -19.75 -1.66 -4.54
C CYS A 161 -18.88 -0.54 -5.16
N GLY A 162 -17.59 -0.84 -5.33
CA GLY A 162 -16.62 0.10 -5.87
C GLY A 162 -16.07 1.13 -4.87
N VAL A 163 -16.57 1.18 -3.63
CA VAL A 163 -16.18 2.14 -2.58
C VAL A 163 -15.27 1.48 -1.56
N TRP A 164 -14.21 2.18 -1.14
CA TRP A 164 -13.33 1.74 -0.06
C TRP A 164 -13.93 2.11 1.30
N GLU A 165 -14.10 1.12 2.15
CA GLU A 165 -14.69 1.28 3.48
C GLU A 165 -13.63 1.51 4.55
N HIS A 166 -13.99 2.20 5.63
CA HIS A 166 -13.09 2.38 6.76
C HIS A 166 -12.91 1.05 7.50
N ILE A 167 -11.71 0.48 7.48
CA ILE A 167 -11.42 -0.84 8.08
C ILE A 167 -11.78 -0.92 9.57
N GLU A 168 -11.78 0.21 10.29
CA GLU A 168 -12.24 0.31 11.67
C GLU A 168 -13.67 -0.20 11.87
N ARG A 169 -14.57 0.04 10.91
CA ARG A 169 -15.97 -0.45 10.95
C ARG A 169 -16.11 -1.94 10.68
N TYR A 170 -15.02 -2.60 10.31
CA TYR A 170 -14.93 -4.02 9.97
C TYR A 170 -13.95 -4.74 10.91
N ALA A 171 -13.66 -4.16 12.09
CA ALA A 171 -12.64 -4.66 13.01
C ALA A 171 -12.86 -6.10 13.50
N ASP A 172 -14.10 -6.57 13.49
CA ASP A 172 -14.54 -7.92 13.88
C ASP A 172 -14.58 -8.93 12.71
N ILE A 173 -14.30 -8.47 11.49
CA ILE A 173 -14.26 -9.31 10.29
C ILE A 173 -12.91 -10.04 10.24
N ALA A 174 -12.88 -11.23 10.85
CA ALA A 174 -11.76 -12.16 10.88
C ALA A 174 -12.23 -13.62 11.01
N ASP A 175 -11.43 -14.56 10.55
CA ASP A 175 -11.53 -16.01 10.81
C ASP A 175 -10.12 -16.55 11.10
N GLU A 176 -9.70 -16.43 12.35
CA GLU A 176 -8.34 -16.79 12.77
C GLU A 176 -8.07 -18.30 12.61
N GLY A 177 -9.11 -19.14 12.72
CA GLY A 177 -9.02 -20.59 12.48
C GLY A 177 -8.66 -20.91 11.03
N ALA A 178 -9.14 -20.10 10.08
CA ALA A 178 -8.76 -20.14 8.66
C ALA A 178 -7.48 -19.35 8.33
N ARG A 179 -6.83 -18.74 9.33
CA ARG A 179 -5.67 -17.82 9.19
C ARG A 179 -5.99 -16.52 8.45
N LEU A 180 -7.22 -16.04 8.58
CA LEU A 180 -7.70 -14.77 8.05
C LEU A 180 -7.86 -13.78 9.22
N TYR A 181 -6.90 -12.89 9.40
CA TYR A 181 -6.87 -11.93 10.51
C TYR A 181 -7.37 -10.56 10.06
N ASN A 182 -7.75 -9.71 11.02
CA ASN A 182 -8.00 -8.30 10.78
C ASN A 182 -6.86 -7.46 11.35
N ILE A 183 -6.49 -6.38 10.67
CA ILE A 183 -5.43 -5.48 11.14
C ILE A 183 -5.76 -4.84 12.51
N SER A 184 -7.06 -4.75 12.86
CA SER A 184 -7.55 -4.30 14.17
C SER A 184 -6.95 -5.06 15.35
N ARG A 185 -6.44 -6.29 15.14
CA ARG A 185 -5.73 -7.08 16.14
C ARG A 185 -4.49 -6.35 16.69
N GLY A 186 -3.88 -5.47 15.89
CA GLY A 186 -2.78 -4.59 16.30
C GLY A 186 -3.21 -3.27 16.96
N GLY A 187 -4.51 -3.05 17.12
CA GLY A 187 -5.09 -1.81 17.65
C GLY A 187 -5.21 -0.68 16.62
N PHE A 188 -5.76 0.45 17.09
CA PHE A 188 -5.93 1.68 16.31
C PHE A 188 -5.20 2.84 16.99
N PHE A 189 -4.54 3.65 16.18
CA PHE A 189 -3.93 4.92 16.59
C PHE A 189 -4.86 6.07 16.21
N ARG A 190 -4.91 7.14 17.00
CA ARG A 190 -5.74 8.32 16.70
C ARG A 190 -4.93 9.58 16.87
N VAL A 191 -4.92 10.42 15.86
CA VAL A 191 -4.21 11.71 15.88
C VAL A 191 -5.14 12.79 15.32
N PRO A 192 -5.37 13.90 16.04
CA PRO A 192 -6.12 15.01 15.50
C PRO A 192 -5.35 15.65 14.34
N PHE A 193 -6.09 16.04 13.31
CA PHE A 193 -5.61 16.87 12.21
C PHE A 193 -6.29 18.23 12.33
N ALA A 194 -5.70 19.09 13.16
CA ALA A 194 -6.25 20.40 13.50
C ALA A 194 -6.16 21.37 12.31
N LEU A 195 -7.16 21.31 11.44
CA LEU A 195 -7.43 22.37 10.49
C LEU A 195 -8.16 23.47 11.25
N ASP A 196 -7.47 24.56 11.56
CA ASP A 196 -8.17 25.80 11.89
C ASP A 196 -9.09 26.15 10.71
N GLU A 197 -10.27 26.73 10.99
CA GLU A 197 -11.26 27.12 9.97
C GLU A 197 -10.52 27.65 8.74
N VAL A 198 -10.67 26.96 7.61
CA VAL A 198 -9.92 27.26 6.38
C VAL A 198 -10.43 28.60 5.83
N SER A 199 -9.98 29.70 6.44
CA SER A 199 -10.05 31.04 5.88
C SER A 199 -8.87 31.14 4.91
N ASP A 200 -9.17 31.11 3.62
CA ASP A 200 -8.31 31.45 2.47
C ASP A 200 -6.81 31.57 2.77
N GLY A 201 -6.08 30.45 2.77
CA GLY A 201 -4.62 30.48 2.89
C GLY A 201 -3.94 29.11 2.95
N ALA A 202 -2.75 29.00 2.33
CA ALA A 202 -1.91 27.80 2.36
C ALA A 202 -1.12 27.59 3.67
N ALA A 203 -1.00 28.63 4.51
CA ALA A 203 -0.17 28.59 5.72
C ALA A 203 -0.76 27.78 6.90
N PRO A 204 -2.08 27.84 7.22
CA PRO A 204 -2.67 27.04 8.31
C PRO A 204 -2.58 25.52 8.06
N ALA A 205 -2.77 25.10 6.81
CA ALA A 205 -2.67 23.70 6.41
C ALA A 205 -1.26 23.11 6.62
N ALA A 206 -0.21 23.92 6.46
CA ALA A 206 1.17 23.49 6.67
C ALA A 206 1.49 23.26 8.17
N ALA A 207 0.98 24.11 9.05
CA ALA A 207 1.16 23.96 10.50
C ALA A 207 0.40 22.73 11.05
N ALA A 208 -0.84 22.52 10.57
CA ALA A 208 -1.63 21.33 10.86
C ALA A 208 -0.90 20.05 10.42
N ALA A 209 -0.39 20.03 9.20
CA ALA A 209 0.39 18.92 8.66
C ALA A 209 1.67 18.65 9.47
N ALA A 210 2.40 19.69 9.86
CA ALA A 210 3.61 19.54 10.67
C ALA A 210 3.31 18.92 12.04
N THR A 211 2.26 19.40 12.71
CA THR A 211 1.81 18.89 14.02
C THR A 211 1.37 17.43 13.93
N PHE A 212 0.52 17.11 12.94
CA PHE A 212 0.11 15.73 12.67
C PHE A 212 1.31 14.82 12.38
N LEU A 213 2.23 15.22 11.50
CA LEU A 213 3.38 14.41 11.13
C LEU A 213 4.34 14.18 12.30
N ALA A 214 4.50 15.15 13.20
CA ALA A 214 5.31 14.99 14.40
C ALA A 214 4.75 13.87 15.29
N GLU A 215 3.44 13.91 15.57
CA GLU A 215 2.78 12.91 16.41
C GLU A 215 2.70 11.55 15.72
N ALA A 216 2.36 11.52 14.42
CA ALA A 216 2.33 10.29 13.63
C ALA A 216 3.71 9.59 13.61
N ARG A 217 4.81 10.35 13.53
CA ARG A 217 6.18 9.81 13.60
C ARG A 217 6.52 9.31 15.00
N ARG A 218 6.10 9.99 16.06
CA ARG A 218 6.27 9.53 17.44
C ARG A 218 5.62 8.16 17.66
N LEU A 219 4.36 8.00 17.25
CA LEU A 219 3.64 6.72 17.32
C LEU A 219 4.27 5.65 16.40
N THR A 220 4.77 6.07 15.24
CA THR A 220 5.50 5.17 14.32
C THR A 220 6.79 4.65 14.94
N ALA A 221 7.49 5.46 15.74
CA ALA A 221 8.69 5.03 16.46
C ALA A 221 8.35 3.99 17.52
N GLU A 222 7.19 4.09 18.19
CA GLU A 222 6.70 3.05 19.11
C GLU A 222 6.44 1.73 18.38
N VAL A 223 5.75 1.77 17.24
CA VAL A 223 5.50 0.58 16.41
C VAL A 223 6.81 -0.01 15.89
N TYR A 224 7.76 0.84 15.49
CA TYR A 224 9.08 0.39 15.05
C TYR A 224 9.88 -0.26 16.20
N ALA A 225 9.76 0.23 17.43
CA ALA A 225 10.38 -0.41 18.59
C ALA A 225 9.74 -1.77 18.91
N ARG A 226 8.41 -1.87 18.81
CA ARG A 226 7.66 -3.10 19.06
C ARG A 226 6.38 -3.15 18.23
N CYS A 227 6.28 -4.14 17.35
CA CYS A 227 5.10 -4.34 16.51
C CYS A 227 3.89 -4.80 17.35
N PRO A 228 2.82 -4.00 17.49
CA PRO A 228 1.69 -4.42 18.34
C PRO A 228 0.87 -5.55 17.69
N PHE A 229 0.81 -5.62 16.36
CA PHE A 229 0.19 -6.75 15.66
C PHE A 229 0.94 -8.06 15.91
N GLY A 230 2.28 -8.04 15.81
CA GLY A 230 3.12 -9.21 16.12
C GLY A 230 2.96 -9.64 17.58
N ALA A 231 3.02 -8.69 18.51
CA ALA A 231 2.87 -8.95 19.94
C ALA A 231 1.51 -9.59 20.27
N ALA A 232 0.43 -9.16 19.61
CA ALA A 232 -0.91 -9.74 19.77
C ALA A 232 -1.03 -11.21 19.29
N LEU A 233 -0.04 -11.68 18.53
CA LEU A 233 0.11 -13.07 18.07
C LEU A 233 1.28 -13.80 18.77
N GLY A 234 1.87 -13.20 19.80
CA GLY A 234 2.93 -13.80 20.61
C GLY A 234 4.33 -13.75 19.99
N VAL A 235 4.55 -12.94 18.95
CA VAL A 235 5.90 -12.70 18.39
C VAL A 235 6.38 -11.29 18.70
N GLU A 236 7.64 -11.16 19.12
CA GLU A 236 8.25 -9.88 19.47
C GLU A 236 9.17 -9.39 18.35
N GLY A 237 9.39 -8.08 18.32
CA GLY A 237 10.29 -7.45 17.36
C GLY A 237 9.72 -6.17 16.73
N PRO A 238 10.49 -5.52 15.83
CA PRO A 238 10.11 -4.23 15.28
C PRO A 238 8.95 -4.34 14.30
N GLY A 239 8.11 -3.31 14.25
CA GLY A 239 7.12 -3.08 13.19
C GLY A 239 7.71 -2.26 12.03
N GLU A 240 6.94 -2.07 10.95
CA GLU A 240 7.35 -1.18 9.86
C GLU A 240 6.92 0.26 10.08
N GLY A 241 5.67 0.47 10.48
CA GLY A 241 5.13 1.81 10.70
C GLY A 241 3.61 1.83 10.78
N ILE A 242 2.99 2.91 10.31
CA ILE A 242 1.54 3.14 10.43
C ILE A 242 0.98 3.61 9.08
N VAL A 243 -0.18 3.09 8.69
CA VAL A 243 -1.03 3.62 7.61
C VAL A 243 -2.14 4.46 8.24
N TRP A 244 -2.36 5.65 7.71
CA TRP A 244 -3.30 6.64 8.22
C TRP A 244 -4.39 6.97 7.20
N ASN A 245 -5.62 7.07 7.68
CA ASN A 245 -6.80 7.43 6.92
C ASN A 245 -7.65 8.41 7.75
N PRO A 246 -8.52 9.24 7.14
CA PRO A 246 -9.54 9.97 7.89
C PRO A 246 -10.36 9.01 8.76
N SER A 247 -10.73 9.45 9.95
CA SER A 247 -11.54 8.62 10.85
C SER A 247 -12.96 8.48 10.29
N PRO A 248 -13.67 7.39 10.61
CA PRO A 248 -15.07 7.24 10.22
C PRO A 248 -15.96 8.39 10.72
N ASP A 249 -17.12 8.58 10.08
CA ASP A 249 -18.20 9.48 10.53
C ASP A 249 -17.86 10.98 10.59
N GLN A 250 -16.76 11.38 9.97
CA GLN A 250 -16.35 12.79 9.90
C GLN A 250 -16.81 13.52 8.64
N GLY A 251 -17.60 12.90 7.75
CA GLY A 251 -18.03 13.54 6.50
C GLY A 251 -16.93 13.67 5.43
N VAL A 252 -15.81 12.97 5.60
CA VAL A 252 -14.71 12.89 4.63
C VAL A 252 -14.69 11.47 4.05
N PRO A 253 -14.60 11.29 2.72
CA PRO A 253 -14.61 9.97 2.12
C PRO A 253 -13.29 9.22 2.35
N ASN A 254 -13.34 7.89 2.48
CA ASN A 254 -12.14 7.05 2.55
C ASN A 254 -11.57 6.79 1.15
N VAL A 255 -10.82 7.74 0.61
CA VAL A 255 -10.25 7.66 -0.75
C VAL A 255 -8.71 7.67 -0.73
N PRO A 256 -8.06 7.08 -1.75
CA PRO A 256 -6.60 6.93 -1.79
C PRO A 256 -5.80 8.24 -1.66
N ASP A 257 -6.34 9.35 -2.16
CA ASP A 257 -5.70 10.67 -2.04
C ASP A 257 -5.58 11.14 -0.57
N LEU A 258 -6.37 10.55 0.33
CA LEU A 258 -6.37 10.83 1.75
C LEU A 258 -5.66 9.77 2.59
N TRP A 259 -5.03 8.78 1.96
CA TRP A 259 -4.27 7.75 2.66
C TRP A 259 -2.80 8.14 2.76
N LEU A 260 -2.22 7.99 3.94
CA LEU A 260 -0.82 8.30 4.21
C LEU A 260 -0.13 7.13 4.90
N LYS A 261 1.18 7.01 4.73
CA LYS A 261 2.01 6.07 5.49
C LYS A 261 3.17 6.77 6.15
N THR A 262 3.42 6.44 7.41
CA THR A 262 4.65 6.76 8.13
C THR A 262 5.40 5.47 8.43
N LYS A 263 6.73 5.50 8.36
CA LYS A 263 7.59 4.34 8.62
C LYS A 263 8.66 4.70 9.64
N GLY A 264 9.11 3.71 10.40
CA GLY A 264 10.19 3.87 11.37
C GLY A 264 11.43 4.48 10.72
N GLU A 265 12.11 5.35 11.45
CA GLU A 265 13.43 5.83 11.04
C GLU A 265 14.34 4.61 10.84
N ASP A 266 15.10 4.59 9.75
CA ASP A 266 15.96 3.47 9.33
C ASP A 266 15.28 2.18 8.86
N PHE A 267 13.95 2.10 8.83
CA PHE A 267 13.26 0.93 8.26
C PHE A 267 13.65 0.67 6.80
N ASP A 268 13.82 1.72 6.00
CA ASP A 268 14.28 1.61 4.61
C ASP A 268 15.83 1.69 4.48
N GLY A 269 16.58 1.63 5.60
CA GLY A 269 18.04 1.79 5.62
C GLY A 269 18.51 3.23 5.36
N MET A 270 17.61 4.21 5.52
CA MET A 270 17.80 5.61 5.12
C MET A 270 18.52 6.50 6.16
N SER A 271 19.30 5.95 7.09
CA SER A 271 19.94 6.67 8.22
C SER A 271 20.95 7.77 7.83
N LYS A 272 21.11 8.05 6.53
CA LYS A 272 22.06 9.04 6.00
C LYS A 272 21.40 10.06 5.07
N LYS A 273 20.21 10.57 5.44
CA LYS A 273 19.64 11.73 4.73
C LYS A 273 20.39 13.00 5.14
N GLY A 274 21.30 13.44 4.27
CA GLY A 274 21.70 14.86 4.25
C GLY A 274 20.46 15.75 4.01
N PRO A 275 20.54 17.05 4.31
CA PRO A 275 19.42 17.97 4.15
C PRO A 275 18.80 17.86 2.75
N LYS A 276 17.46 17.90 2.64
CA LYS A 276 16.81 18.17 1.36
C LYS A 276 17.25 19.58 0.94
N GLU A 277 18.17 19.68 -0.01
CA GLU A 277 18.53 20.97 -0.60
C GLU A 277 17.32 21.48 -1.38
N ASN A 278 16.58 22.43 -0.78
CA ASN A 278 15.40 23.08 -1.38
C ASN A 278 15.78 24.11 -2.45
N ALA A 279 16.93 23.97 -3.10
CA ALA A 279 17.35 24.90 -4.14
C ALA A 279 16.76 24.45 -5.48
N VAL A 280 15.85 25.26 -6.04
CA VAL A 280 15.44 25.14 -7.44
C VAL A 280 16.69 25.06 -8.31
N ALA A 281 16.77 24.05 -9.18
CA ALA A 281 17.91 23.88 -10.07
C ALA A 281 18.10 25.13 -10.95
N LYS A 282 19.08 25.97 -10.62
CA LYS A 282 19.61 26.98 -11.55
C LYS A 282 20.43 26.24 -12.62
N ASP A 283 20.44 26.73 -13.86
CA ASP A 283 21.05 26.02 -15.01
C ASP A 283 22.49 25.55 -14.79
N GLY A 284 23.28 26.26 -13.96
CA GLY A 284 24.65 25.89 -13.61
C GLY A 284 24.81 24.71 -12.63
N ASP A 285 23.76 24.30 -11.89
CA ASP A 285 23.84 23.26 -10.84
C ASP A 285 22.82 22.11 -11.00
N LYS A 286 22.08 22.09 -12.12
CA LYS A 286 21.02 21.09 -12.38
C LYS A 286 21.51 19.65 -12.27
N LYS A 287 22.75 19.37 -12.71
CA LYS A 287 23.35 18.03 -12.62
C LYS A 287 23.49 17.57 -11.17
N LYS A 288 23.97 18.42 -10.25
CA LYS A 288 24.13 18.05 -8.84
C LYS A 288 22.77 17.83 -8.16
N VAL A 289 21.79 18.68 -8.48
CA VAL A 289 20.41 18.52 -7.97
C VAL A 289 19.82 17.19 -8.42
N VAL A 290 19.98 16.82 -9.71
CA VAL A 290 19.56 15.51 -10.23
C VAL A 290 20.30 14.37 -9.53
N GLU A 291 21.62 14.44 -9.38
CA GLU A 291 22.40 13.40 -8.71
C GLU A 291 21.99 13.21 -7.24
N ALA A 292 21.76 14.31 -6.53
CA ALA A 292 21.28 14.28 -5.15
C ALA A 292 19.87 13.66 -5.05
N PHE A 293 18.95 14.07 -5.93
CA PHE A 293 17.61 13.49 -6.00
C PHE A 293 17.67 11.98 -6.28
N VAL A 294 18.41 11.57 -7.31
CA VAL A 294 18.51 10.16 -7.73
C VAL A 294 19.15 9.30 -6.65
N GLY A 295 20.18 9.81 -5.96
CA GLY A 295 20.81 9.10 -4.85
C GLY A 295 19.87 8.84 -3.67
N ARG A 296 18.86 9.71 -3.46
CA ARG A 296 17.81 9.49 -2.45
C ARG A 296 16.68 8.60 -2.96
N ALA A 297 16.20 8.85 -4.18
CA ALA A 297 15.02 8.20 -4.73
C ALA A 297 15.32 6.77 -5.20
N CYS A 298 16.44 6.52 -5.88
CA CYS A 298 16.70 5.21 -6.47
C CYS A 298 17.62 4.38 -5.55
N HIS A 299 17.18 4.17 -4.32
CA HIS A 299 17.89 3.40 -3.31
C HIS A 299 17.76 1.87 -3.53
N GLU A 300 18.65 1.09 -2.93
CA GLU A 300 18.75 -0.37 -3.13
C GLU A 300 17.42 -1.08 -2.91
N ARG A 301 16.70 -0.78 -1.82
CA ARG A 301 15.39 -1.39 -1.57
C ARG A 301 14.36 -1.16 -2.69
N ARG A 302 14.36 0.00 -3.35
CA ARG A 302 13.46 0.27 -4.48
C ARG A 302 13.87 -0.59 -5.70
N LEU A 303 15.16 -0.83 -5.87
CA LEU A 303 15.68 -1.75 -6.91
C LEU A 303 15.32 -3.21 -6.59
N GLU A 304 15.41 -3.64 -5.33
CA GLU A 304 14.97 -4.97 -4.90
C GLU A 304 13.46 -5.18 -5.15
N GLN A 305 12.63 -4.16 -4.89
CA GLN A 305 11.20 -4.21 -5.21
C GLN A 305 10.94 -4.39 -6.71
N GLY A 306 11.68 -3.66 -7.57
CA GLY A 306 11.58 -3.83 -9.02
C GLY A 306 12.04 -5.20 -9.49
N TRP A 307 13.03 -5.78 -8.82
CA TRP A 307 13.50 -7.14 -9.08
C TRP A 307 12.41 -8.16 -8.72
N ASP A 308 11.74 -7.95 -7.59
CA ASP A 308 10.62 -8.76 -7.11
C ASP A 308 9.37 -8.65 -7.99
N TYR A 309 9.10 -7.46 -8.53
CA TYR A 309 8.06 -7.25 -9.55
C TYR A 309 8.27 -8.18 -10.76
N LEU A 310 9.51 -8.37 -11.24
CA LEU A 310 9.75 -9.30 -12.35
C LEU A 310 9.32 -10.72 -12.02
N ARG A 311 9.60 -11.22 -10.80
CA ARG A 311 9.14 -12.54 -10.35
C ARG A 311 7.62 -12.60 -10.32
N GLU A 312 6.99 -11.62 -9.69
CA GLU A 312 5.53 -11.53 -9.55
C GLU A 312 4.82 -11.56 -10.92
N MET A 313 5.42 -10.91 -11.92
CA MET A 313 4.90 -10.86 -13.29
C MET A 313 5.35 -12.02 -14.19
N GLY A 314 6.15 -12.96 -13.67
CA GLY A 314 6.70 -14.09 -14.45
C GLY A 314 7.66 -13.66 -15.56
N VAL A 315 8.32 -12.52 -15.40
CA VAL A 315 9.31 -12.00 -16.35
C VAL A 315 10.69 -12.55 -16.00
N GLU A 316 11.38 -13.10 -17.00
CA GLU A 316 12.72 -13.67 -16.82
C GLU A 316 13.70 -12.59 -16.32
N ARG A 317 14.42 -12.91 -15.23
CA ARG A 317 15.47 -12.06 -14.64
C ARG A 317 16.80 -12.22 -15.38
N ASN A 318 16.78 -11.97 -16.68
CA ASN A 318 17.94 -12.00 -17.58
C ASN A 318 17.95 -10.73 -18.46
N THR A 319 18.73 -10.74 -19.55
CA THR A 319 18.81 -9.59 -20.46
C THR A 319 17.46 -9.16 -21.07
N LYS A 320 16.48 -10.07 -21.17
CA LYS A 320 15.13 -9.75 -21.68
C LYS A 320 14.29 -8.95 -20.67
N GLY A 321 14.49 -9.18 -19.37
CA GLY A 321 13.71 -8.53 -18.30
C GLY A 321 14.14 -7.09 -17.99
N ILE A 322 15.30 -6.65 -18.49
CA ILE A 322 15.89 -5.36 -18.08
C ILE A 322 15.00 -4.17 -18.41
N GLN A 323 14.36 -4.15 -19.59
CA GLN A 323 13.53 -3.00 -19.99
C GLN A 323 12.28 -2.88 -19.13
N THR A 324 11.68 -4.03 -18.78
CA THR A 324 10.54 -4.11 -17.87
C THR A 324 10.92 -3.60 -16.48
N PHE A 325 12.08 -4.01 -15.97
CA PHE A 325 12.61 -3.54 -14.69
C PHE A 325 12.83 -2.03 -14.66
N LEU A 326 13.53 -1.47 -15.66
CA LEU A 326 13.83 -0.04 -15.74
C LEU A 326 12.56 0.81 -15.85
N SER A 327 11.57 0.33 -16.61
CA SER A 327 10.27 0.98 -16.74
C SER A 327 9.52 0.99 -15.41
N TRP A 328 9.55 -0.12 -14.68
CA TRP A 328 8.93 -0.21 -13.36
C TRP A 328 9.59 0.76 -12.37
N VAL A 329 10.93 0.74 -12.25
CA VAL A 329 11.66 1.60 -11.29
C VAL A 329 11.39 3.08 -11.58
N THR A 330 11.43 3.48 -12.86
CA THR A 330 11.18 4.87 -13.25
C THR A 330 9.75 5.30 -12.90
N ARG A 331 8.76 4.45 -13.17
CA ARG A 331 7.35 4.73 -12.84
C ARG A 331 7.13 4.77 -11.32
N ASP A 332 7.79 3.89 -10.58
CA ASP A 332 7.68 3.85 -9.12
C ASP A 332 8.14 5.16 -8.48
N ILE A 333 9.31 5.66 -8.92
CA ILE A 333 9.86 6.97 -8.52
C ILE A 333 8.94 8.12 -8.95
N GLU A 334 8.45 8.09 -10.19
CA GLU A 334 7.56 9.14 -10.71
C GLU A 334 6.28 9.28 -9.88
N VAL A 335 5.75 8.17 -9.37
CA VAL A 335 4.55 8.16 -8.52
C VAL A 335 4.85 8.59 -7.09
N GLU A 336 5.89 8.05 -6.44
CA GLU A 336 6.17 8.38 -5.03
C GLU A 336 6.78 9.77 -4.84
N GLU A 337 7.61 10.23 -5.78
CA GLU A 337 8.37 11.47 -5.66
C GLU A 337 7.79 12.60 -6.55
N LYS A 338 6.56 12.44 -7.05
CA LYS A 338 5.91 13.35 -8.00
C LYS A 338 6.07 14.82 -7.62
N GLU A 339 5.86 15.13 -6.35
CA GLU A 339 5.90 16.49 -5.83
C GLU A 339 7.32 17.05 -5.77
N GLU A 340 8.29 16.25 -5.31
CA GLU A 340 9.70 16.65 -5.26
C GLU A 340 10.28 16.85 -6.67
N ILE A 341 9.88 16.00 -7.63
CA ILE A 341 10.26 16.14 -9.05
C ILE A 341 9.76 17.47 -9.62
N ALA A 342 8.50 17.84 -9.31
CA ALA A 342 7.89 19.08 -9.78
C ALA A 342 8.58 20.32 -9.17
N GLU A 343 8.82 20.31 -7.85
CA GLU A 343 9.46 21.43 -7.14
C GLU A 343 10.91 21.66 -7.57
N LEU A 344 11.67 20.59 -7.76
CA LEU A 344 13.07 20.68 -8.20
C LEU A 344 13.20 20.99 -9.71
N ASN A 345 12.09 21.00 -10.46
CA ASN A 345 12.04 21.24 -11.90
C ASN A 345 13.03 20.36 -12.69
N LEU A 346 13.04 19.06 -12.39
CA LEU A 346 14.08 18.15 -12.90
C LEU A 346 13.94 17.82 -14.40
N GLY A 347 12.81 18.14 -15.02
CA GLY A 347 12.51 17.75 -16.40
C GLY A 347 12.62 16.23 -16.60
N THR A 348 13.30 15.80 -17.66
CA THR A 348 13.53 14.36 -17.97
C THR A 348 14.91 13.85 -17.55
N ASP A 349 15.80 14.72 -17.06
CA ASP A 349 17.20 14.38 -16.75
C ASP A 349 17.32 13.33 -15.64
N TRP A 350 16.43 13.39 -14.65
CA TRP A 350 16.37 12.41 -13.58
C TRP A 350 16.05 11.00 -14.10
N LYS A 351 15.21 10.86 -15.13
CA LYS A 351 14.87 9.54 -15.73
C LYS A 351 16.10 8.89 -16.34
N ILE A 352 16.95 9.67 -17.00
CA ILE A 352 18.21 9.20 -17.59
C ILE A 352 19.15 8.71 -16.48
N ALA A 353 19.31 9.49 -15.42
CA ALA A 353 20.19 9.16 -14.31
C ALA A 353 19.71 7.93 -13.51
N VAL A 354 18.41 7.83 -13.21
CA VAL A 354 17.79 6.64 -12.61
C VAL A 354 18.03 5.41 -13.47
N THR A 355 17.74 5.51 -14.78
CA THR A 355 17.87 4.37 -15.71
C THR A 355 19.30 3.84 -15.74
N ARG A 356 20.30 4.74 -15.73
CA ARG A 356 21.71 4.34 -15.68
C ARG A 356 22.04 3.58 -14.40
N MET A 357 21.67 4.12 -13.23
CA MET A 357 21.97 3.48 -11.94
C MET A 357 21.25 2.15 -11.76
N ALA A 358 19.96 2.11 -12.10
CA ALA A 358 19.15 0.89 -12.03
C ALA A 358 19.67 -0.19 -12.98
N ARG A 359 20.10 0.17 -14.20
CA ARG A 359 20.72 -0.77 -15.15
C ARG A 359 22.00 -1.37 -14.59
N THR A 360 22.88 -0.56 -14.01
CA THR A 360 24.13 -1.04 -13.40
C THR A 360 23.84 -2.06 -12.29
N TRP A 361 22.89 -1.76 -11.40
CA TRP A 361 22.50 -2.69 -10.34
C TRP A 361 21.89 -3.98 -10.89
N TYR A 362 21.00 -3.89 -11.88
CA TYR A 362 20.35 -5.05 -12.51
C TYR A 362 21.37 -6.03 -13.09
N LEU A 363 22.33 -5.52 -13.85
CA LEU A 363 23.36 -6.35 -14.48
C LEU A 363 24.24 -7.06 -13.42
N ALA A 364 24.56 -6.38 -12.32
CA ALA A 364 25.28 -7.00 -11.21
C ALA A 364 24.48 -8.14 -10.54
N GLN A 365 23.15 -8.01 -10.40
CA GLN A 365 22.32 -9.09 -9.86
C GLN A 365 22.20 -10.29 -10.80
N VAL A 366 22.09 -10.05 -12.12
CA VAL A 366 22.09 -11.14 -13.12
C VAL A 366 23.41 -11.90 -13.08
N GLU A 367 24.54 -11.19 -13.00
CA GLU A 367 25.86 -11.81 -12.92
C GLU A 367 26.04 -12.61 -11.62
N LYS A 368 25.58 -12.06 -10.49
CA LYS A 368 25.60 -12.78 -9.21
C LYS A 368 24.80 -14.08 -9.27
N GLY A 369 23.57 -14.04 -9.80
CA GLY A 369 22.75 -15.24 -9.96
C GLY A 369 23.37 -16.28 -10.90
N ALA A 370 24.10 -15.85 -11.93
CA ALA A 370 24.82 -16.76 -12.83
C ALA A 370 25.99 -17.47 -12.13
N ARG A 371 26.69 -16.79 -11.21
CA ARG A 371 27.79 -17.39 -10.43
C ARG A 371 27.27 -18.38 -9.39
N ASP A 372 26.21 -18.04 -8.68
CA ASP A 372 25.62 -18.91 -7.66
C ASP A 372 25.14 -20.25 -8.29
N ASN A 373 24.51 -20.18 -9.47
CA ASN A 373 24.08 -21.38 -10.22
C ASN A 373 25.23 -22.21 -10.85
N ALA A 374 26.44 -21.66 -10.95
CA ALA A 374 27.62 -22.36 -11.48
C ALA A 374 28.46 -23.02 -10.38
N ALA A 375 28.17 -22.72 -9.11
CA ALA A 375 28.85 -23.25 -7.93
C ALA A 375 28.08 -24.39 -7.23
N ASP A 376 26.79 -24.56 -7.57
CA ASP A 376 25.96 -25.74 -7.27
C ASP A 376 26.06 -26.77 -8.41
#